data_AF-A0AAV0XZL3-F1
#
_entry.id   AF-A0AAV0XZL3-F1
#
_cell.length_a   1.000
_cell.length_b   1.000
_cell.length_c   1.000
_cell.angle_alpha   90.00
_cell.angle_beta   90.00
_cell.angle_gamma   90.00
#
_symmetry.space_group_name_H-M   'P 1'
#
loop_
_entity.id
_entity.type
_entity.pdbx_description
1 polymer ?
#
loop_
_entity_poly.entity_id
_entity_poly.type
_entity_poly.pdbx_seq_one_letter_code
_entity_poly.pdbx_strand_id
1 'polypeptide(L)'
;MRNNQNYINITDEEYHVGSVTSNLVELPNFDSVFSFSLDYMHLVCLGVMKKLLMLWLSKCPVTVRIRSAKMNELSLHLLNLNVCVTSDFVRESRTLQELSRWKATEFRFFFCYILDQLY
;
A
#
# COMPACT_ATOMS: atom_id res chain seq x y z
N MET A 1 0.84 22.30 -1.15
CA MET A 1 1.71 21.25 -1.72
C MET A 1 3.01 21.31 -0.93
N ARG A 2 3.54 20.18 -0.46
CA ARG A 2 4.80 20.16 0.33
C ARG A 2 5.98 20.51 -0.58
N ASN A 3 6.92 21.31 -0.07
CA ASN A 3 8.14 21.71 -0.78
C ASN A 3 9.29 21.82 0.24
N ASN A 4 10.52 21.89 -0.24
CA ASN A 4 11.71 21.92 0.61
C ASN A 4 11.76 23.12 1.55
N GLN A 5 11.33 24.30 1.09
CA GLN A 5 11.35 25.52 1.90
C GLN A 5 10.41 25.41 3.11
N ASN A 6 9.23 24.82 2.94
CA ASN A 6 8.28 24.60 4.03
C ASN A 6 8.85 23.65 5.10
N TYR A 7 9.61 22.64 4.68
CA TYR A 7 10.30 21.73 5.62
C TYR A 7 11.40 22.46 6.40
N ILE A 8 12.22 23.28 5.72
CA ILE A 8 13.28 24.07 6.36
C ILE A 8 12.68 25.07 7.36
N ASN A 9 11.56 25.69 7.00
CA ASN A 9 10.87 26.67 7.83
C ASN A 9 9.99 26.04 8.93
N ILE A 10 9.91 24.70 8.99
CA ILE A 10 9.08 23.97 9.96
C ILE A 10 7.61 24.46 9.91
N THR A 11 7.09 24.73 8.71
CA THR A 11 5.72 25.28 8.57
C THR A 11 4.65 24.29 9.03
N ASP A 12 4.91 22.99 8.89
CA ASP A 12 4.00 21.91 9.27
C ASP A 12 4.52 21.18 10.53
N GLU A 13 4.49 21.86 11.68
CA GLU A 13 5.06 21.38 12.96
C GLU A 13 4.65 19.94 13.34
N GLU A 14 3.45 19.51 12.98
CA GLU A 14 2.94 18.15 13.26
C GLU A 14 3.75 17.01 12.62
N TYR A 15 4.56 17.31 11.58
CA TYR A 15 5.43 16.33 10.91
C TYR A 15 6.89 16.43 11.34
N HIS A 16 7.21 17.27 12.33
CA HIS A 16 8.57 17.42 12.86
C HIS A 16 8.68 16.80 14.26
N VAL A 17 9.85 16.23 14.55
CA VAL A 17 10.17 15.75 15.90
C VAL A 17 10.78 16.91 16.68
N GLY A 18 9.90 17.72 17.29
CA GLY A 18 10.28 18.95 17.98
C GLY A 18 10.57 20.11 17.02
N SER A 19 11.27 21.13 17.50
CA SER A 19 11.53 22.37 16.76
C SER A 19 12.85 22.36 15.97
N VAL A 20 13.28 21.18 15.51
CA VAL A 20 14.55 20.99 14.81
C VAL A 20 14.37 20.25 13.49
N THR A 21 15.13 20.67 12.48
CA THR A 21 15.22 20.00 11.18
C THR A 21 16.31 18.92 11.20
N SER A 22 16.23 17.97 10.27
CA SER A 22 17.26 16.94 10.13
C SER A 22 18.57 17.53 9.60
N ASN A 23 19.72 17.06 10.10
CA ASN A 23 21.05 17.41 9.58
C ASN A 23 21.21 17.07 8.08
N LEU A 24 20.33 16.23 7.50
CA LEU A 24 20.31 15.97 6.06
C LEU A 24 20.12 17.25 5.23
N VAL A 25 19.46 18.28 5.79
CA VAL A 25 19.27 19.59 5.14
C VAL A 25 20.59 20.32 4.87
N GLU A 26 21.65 19.99 5.62
CA GLU A 26 22.97 20.60 5.44
C GLU A 26 23.74 20.01 4.24
N LEU A 27 23.28 18.89 3.68
CA LEU A 27 23.92 18.26 2.54
C LEU A 27 23.73 19.10 1.27
N PRO A 28 24.78 19.28 0.44
CA PRO A 28 24.67 20.05 -0.79
C PRO A 28 23.71 19.38 -1.76
N ASN A 29 22.82 20.19 -2.37
CA ASN A 29 21.78 19.75 -3.31
C ASN A 29 20.76 18.74 -2.75
N PHE A 30 20.62 18.66 -1.42
CA PHE A 30 19.57 17.85 -0.80
C PHE A 30 18.25 18.61 -0.76
N ASP A 31 17.20 17.96 -1.22
CA ASP A 31 15.82 18.43 -1.19
C ASP A 31 14.98 17.42 -0.39
N SER A 32 14.42 17.86 0.72
CA SER A 32 13.67 16.99 1.64
C SER A 32 12.45 16.31 1.01
N VAL A 33 11.96 16.81 -0.13
CA VAL A 33 10.83 16.24 -0.87
C VAL A 33 11.30 15.35 -2.01
N PHE A 34 12.34 15.77 -2.75
CA PHE A 34 12.75 15.11 -3.99
C PHE A 34 13.96 14.18 -3.86
N SER A 35 14.74 14.29 -2.78
CA SER A 35 15.94 13.44 -2.58
C SER A 35 15.61 12.03 -2.11
N PHE A 36 14.36 11.74 -1.72
CA PHE A 36 13.93 10.40 -1.35
C PHE A 36 13.25 9.69 -2.51
N SER A 37 13.66 8.45 -2.77
CA SER A 37 12.96 7.58 -3.71
C SER A 37 11.61 7.18 -3.13
N LEU A 38 10.56 7.35 -3.92
CA LEU A 38 9.23 6.91 -3.55
C LEU A 38 9.15 5.38 -3.59
N ASP A 39 8.79 4.78 -2.46
CA ASP A 39 8.71 3.33 -2.32
C ASP A 39 7.41 2.77 -2.93
N TYR A 40 7.56 1.83 -3.87
CA TYR A 40 6.50 1.05 -4.48
C TYR A 40 5.55 0.40 -3.46
N MET A 41 6.08 -0.13 -2.35
CA MET A 41 5.26 -0.79 -1.33
C MET A 41 4.27 0.16 -0.68
N HIS A 42 4.70 1.39 -0.41
CA HIS A 42 3.87 2.40 0.24
C HIS A 42 2.91 3.06 -0.73
N LEU A 43 3.36 3.43 -1.93
CA LEU A 43 2.52 4.10 -2.91
C LEU A 43 1.54 3.17 -3.61
N VAL A 44 2.05 2.07 -4.18
CA VAL A 44 1.23 1.21 -5.03
C VAL A 44 0.50 0.19 -4.18
N CYS A 45 1.21 -0.55 -3.32
CA CYS A 45 0.58 -1.66 -2.58
C CYS A 45 -0.34 -1.16 -1.45
N LEU A 46 0.18 -0.34 -0.54
CA LEU A 46 -0.60 0.20 0.59
C LEU A 46 -1.48 1.41 0.21
N GLY A 47 -1.10 2.17 -0.81
CA GLY A 47 -1.87 3.30 -1.30
C GLY A 47 -2.95 2.87 -2.28
N VAL A 48 -2.56 2.60 -3.53
CA VAL A 48 -3.49 2.33 -4.64
C VAL A 48 -4.24 1.01 -4.45
N MET A 49 -3.53 -0.12 -4.33
CA MET A 49 -4.15 -1.45 -4.33
C MET A 49 -5.06 -1.66 -3.13
N LYS A 50 -4.63 -1.25 -1.93
CA LYS A 50 -5.48 -1.25 -0.75
C LYS A 50 -6.76 -0.43 -0.96
N LYS A 51 -6.65 0.77 -1.53
CA LYS A 51 -7.82 1.64 -1.76
C LYS A 51 -8.80 1.02 -2.77
N LEU A 52 -8.28 0.45 -3.87
CA LEU A 52 -9.10 -0.24 -4.87
C LEU A 52 -9.82 -1.46 -4.29
N LEU A 53 -9.12 -2.34 -3.58
CA LEU A 53 -9.74 -3.53 -2.98
C LEU A 53 -10.78 -3.15 -1.91
N MET A 54 -10.48 -2.19 -1.05
CA MET A 54 -11.44 -1.72 -0.04
C MET A 54 -12.69 -1.11 -0.71
N LEU A 55 -12.54 -0.43 -1.85
CA LEU A 55 -13.64 0.11 -2.63
C LEU A 55 -14.50 -1.02 -3.20
N TRP A 56 -13.88 -1.98 -3.89
CA TRP A 56 -14.59 -3.07 -4.58
C TRP A 56 -15.23 -4.09 -3.64
N LEU A 57 -14.75 -4.20 -2.40
CA LEU A 57 -15.20 -5.24 -1.47
C LEU A 57 -16.07 -4.71 -0.33
N SER A 58 -15.88 -3.47 0.13
CA SER A 58 -16.48 -3.03 1.40
C SER A 58 -17.17 -1.66 1.37
N LYS A 59 -16.74 -0.73 0.50
CA LYS A 59 -17.07 0.70 0.68
C LYS A 59 -17.86 1.37 -0.45
N CYS A 60 -18.30 0.66 -1.48
CA CYS A 60 -18.99 1.26 -2.64
C CYS A 60 -20.43 0.75 -2.82
N PRO A 61 -21.33 1.51 -3.49
CA PRO A 61 -22.61 1.03 -4.00
C PRO A 61 -22.50 -0.33 -4.71
N VAL A 62 -23.55 -1.13 -4.55
CA VAL A 62 -23.62 -2.53 -4.97
C VAL A 62 -23.34 -2.72 -6.47
N THR A 63 -23.56 -1.68 -7.28
CA THR A 63 -23.36 -1.68 -8.74
C THR A 63 -21.92 -1.89 -9.18
N VAL A 64 -20.93 -1.48 -8.38
CA VAL A 64 -19.50 -1.65 -8.68
C VAL A 64 -18.80 -2.60 -7.70
N ARG A 65 -19.56 -3.19 -6.77
CA ARG A 65 -19.04 -4.11 -5.76
C ARG A 65 -18.93 -5.50 -6.33
N ILE A 66 -17.82 -6.18 -6.03
CA ILE A 66 -17.63 -7.58 -6.39
C ILE A 66 -18.67 -8.42 -5.63
N ARG A 67 -19.33 -9.35 -6.34
CA ARG A 67 -20.29 -10.26 -5.72
C ARG A 67 -19.60 -11.18 -4.70
N SER A 68 -20.28 -11.51 -3.61
CA SER A 68 -19.74 -12.37 -2.55
C SER A 68 -19.26 -13.74 -3.08
N ALA A 69 -19.95 -14.31 -4.07
CA ALA A 69 -19.52 -15.55 -4.72
C ALA A 69 -18.12 -15.43 -5.34
N LYS A 70 -17.86 -14.37 -6.11
CA LYS A 70 -16.54 -14.11 -6.72
C LYS A 70 -15.49 -13.78 -5.65
N MET A 71 -15.85 -13.08 -4.58
CA MET A 71 -14.95 -12.85 -3.45
C MET A 71 -14.50 -14.16 -2.78
N ASN A 72 -15.41 -15.12 -2.61
CA ASN A 72 -15.09 -16.43 -2.04
C ASN A 72 -14.20 -17.24 -2.99
N GLU A 73 -14.48 -17.22 -4.29
CA GLU A 73 -13.66 -17.84 -5.34
C GLU A 73 -12.22 -17.29 -5.31
N LEU A 74 -12.05 -15.97 -5.31
CA LEU A 74 -10.74 -15.32 -5.25
C LEU A 74 -10.01 -15.63 -3.93
N SER A 75 -10.74 -15.68 -2.81
CA SER A 75 -10.16 -16.04 -1.51
C SER A 75 -9.66 -17.48 -1.49
N LEU A 76 -10.40 -18.41 -2.10
CA LEU A 76 -9.96 -19.79 -2.24
C LEU A 76 -8.72 -19.88 -3.15
N HIS A 77 -8.71 -19.12 -4.25
CA HIS A 77 -7.57 -19.09 -5.16
C HIS A 77 -6.30 -18.58 -4.47
N LEU A 78 -6.39 -17.50 -3.70
CA LEU A 78 -5.31 -16.98 -2.84
C LEU A 78 -4.74 -18.06 -1.91
N LEU A 79 -5.62 -18.75 -1.18
CA LEU A 79 -5.20 -19.80 -0.25
C LEU A 79 -4.54 -20.98 -0.98
N ASN A 80 -5.06 -21.37 -2.14
CA ASN A 80 -4.46 -22.45 -2.93
C ASN A 80 -3.07 -22.08 -3.45
N LEU A 81 -2.83 -20.81 -3.79
CA LEU A 81 -1.51 -20.35 -4.21
C LEU A 81 -0.49 -20.32 -3.07
N ASN A 82 -0.92 -20.28 -1.79
CA ASN A 82 0.02 -20.33 -0.67
C ASN A 82 0.86 -21.61 -0.65
N VAL A 83 0.36 -22.72 -1.23
CA VAL A 83 1.14 -23.96 -1.38
C VAL A 83 2.36 -23.76 -2.28
N CYS A 84 2.27 -22.83 -3.23
CA CYS A 84 3.36 -22.49 -4.15
C CYS A 84 4.23 -21.32 -3.64
N VAL A 85 3.92 -20.74 -2.48
CA VAL A 85 4.68 -19.62 -1.92
C VAL A 85 5.99 -20.13 -1.34
N THR A 86 7.11 -19.66 -1.89
CA THR A 86 8.45 -20.01 -1.39
C THR A 86 8.81 -19.21 -0.14
N SER A 87 9.87 -19.61 0.55
CA SER A 87 10.42 -18.91 1.72
C SER A 87 10.85 -17.47 1.44
N ASP A 88 10.97 -17.07 0.17
CA ASP A 88 11.30 -15.69 -0.23
C ASP A 88 10.17 -14.71 0.04
N PHE A 89 8.95 -15.21 0.22
CA PHE A 89 7.81 -14.41 0.63
C PHE A 89 7.73 -14.36 2.15
N VAL A 90 7.78 -13.15 2.69
CA VAL A 90 7.76 -12.90 4.15
C VAL A 90 6.48 -13.44 4.82
N ARG A 91 5.38 -13.55 4.08
CA ARG A 91 4.07 -13.99 4.59
C ARG A 91 3.27 -14.71 3.51
N GLU A 92 2.52 -15.73 3.92
CA GLU A 92 1.44 -16.31 3.13
C GLU A 92 0.28 -15.31 2.96
N SER A 93 -0.49 -15.47 1.89
CA SER A 93 -1.67 -14.64 1.64
C SER A 93 -2.83 -15.05 2.54
N ARG A 94 -3.60 -14.06 3.00
CA ARG A 94 -4.85 -14.28 3.75
C ARG A 94 -6.05 -14.16 2.83
N THR A 95 -7.21 -14.52 3.32
CA THR A 95 -8.46 -14.35 2.57
C THR A 95 -8.84 -12.87 2.44
N LEU A 96 -9.73 -12.55 1.49
CA LEU A 96 -10.19 -11.18 1.26
C LEU A 96 -11.06 -10.64 2.40
N GLN A 97 -11.59 -11.49 3.27
CA GLN A 97 -12.32 -11.04 4.47
C GLN A 97 -11.40 -10.33 5.46
N GLU A 98 -10.10 -10.65 5.46
CA GLU A 98 -9.10 -10.08 6.36
C GLU A 98 -8.35 -8.88 5.76
N LEU A 99 -8.87 -8.29 4.68
CA LEU A 99 -8.21 -7.22 3.92
C LEU A 99 -7.74 -6.03 4.79
N SER A 100 -8.47 -5.72 5.86
CA SER A 100 -8.10 -4.66 6.80
C SER A 100 -6.76 -4.93 7.53
N ARG A 101 -6.39 -6.20 7.67
CA ARG A 101 -5.18 -6.68 8.35
C ARG A 101 -4.01 -6.94 7.39
N TRP A 102 -4.24 -6.86 6.08
CA TRP A 102 -3.20 -7.10 5.08
C TRP A 102 -2.09 -6.07 5.15
N LYS A 103 -0.86 -6.50 4.86
CA LYS A 103 0.32 -5.65 4.71
C LYS A 103 0.70 -5.50 3.24
N ALA A 104 1.67 -4.63 2.96
CA ALA A 104 2.10 -4.31 1.60
C ALA A 104 2.43 -5.57 0.77
N THR A 105 3.05 -6.56 1.38
CA THR A 105 3.44 -7.82 0.73
C THR A 105 2.24 -8.61 0.20
N GLU A 106 1.11 -8.62 0.91
CA GLU A 106 -0.10 -9.32 0.48
C GLU A 106 -0.84 -8.54 -0.60
N PHE A 107 -0.88 -7.21 -0.49
CA PHE A 107 -1.40 -6.37 -1.57
C PHE A 107 -0.59 -6.53 -2.86
N ARG A 108 0.75 -6.63 -2.74
CA ARG A 108 1.64 -6.95 -3.87
C ARG A 108 1.35 -8.33 -4.44
N PHE A 109 1.18 -9.34 -3.59
CA PHE A 109 0.86 -10.70 -4.01
C PHE A 109 -0.45 -10.73 -4.81
N PHE A 110 -1.50 -10.11 -4.29
CA PHE A 110 -2.77 -9.99 -5.00
C PHE A 110 -2.61 -9.27 -6.36
N PHE A 111 -1.89 -8.14 -6.36
CA PHE A 111 -1.64 -7.37 -7.58
C PHE A 111 -0.95 -8.21 -8.67
N CYS A 112 0.05 -9.00 -8.30
CA CYS A 112 0.85 -9.76 -9.26
C CYS A 112 0.19 -11.05 -9.72
N TYR A 113 -0.62 -11.71 -8.90
CA TYR A 113 -1.06 -13.09 -9.15
C TYR A 113 -2.57 -13.31 -9.20
N ILE A 114 -3.37 -12.33 -8.79
CA ILE A 114 -4.84 -12.48 -8.68
C ILE A 114 -5.59 -11.40 -9.45
N LEU A 115 -4.99 -10.23 -9.69
CA LEU A 115 -5.69 -9.06 -10.25
C LEU A 115 -6.32 -9.34 -11.62
N ASP A 116 -5.70 -10.17 -12.43
CA ASP A 116 -6.21 -10.62 -13.73
C ASP A 116 -7.52 -11.41 -13.61
N GLN A 117 -7.72 -12.14 -12.51
CA GLN A 117 -8.91 -12.96 -12.25
C GLN A 117 -10.16 -12.14 -11.87
N LEU A 118 -10.03 -10.81 -11.75
CA LEU A 118 -11.15 -9.90 -11.46
C LEU A 118 -11.97 -9.49 -12.70
N TYR A 119 -11.43 -9.70 -13.90
CA TYR A 119 -12.07 -9.38 -15.19
C TYR A 119 -12.37 -10.66 -15.98
#